data_AF-A0AB38SG83-F1
#
_entry.id   AF-A0AB38SG83-F1
#
_cell.length_a   1.000
_cell.length_b   1.000
_cell.length_c   1.000
_cell.angle_alpha   90.00
_cell.angle_beta   90.00
_cell.angle_gamma   90.00
#
_symmetry.space_group_name_H-M   'P 1'
#
loop_
_entity.id
_entity.type
_entity.pdbx_description
1 polymer ?
#
loop_
_entity_poly.entity_id
_entity_poly.type
_entity_poly.pdbx_seq_one_letter_code
_entity_poly.pdbx_strand_id
1 'polypeptide(L)'
;MAAPPRARDPQSVLFACAMNSVRSPMAESLLQHMFPQGLYVRSAGTRKGDLDPFAVSVMAELGQDISAHRPQTFEELEDWEGLNFDLIITLSPEAHHRALELTRTLAADVEYWPTQDPTTIEGSRDQKLAAYREVCDQLLMRIRRRFAKAGAASG
;
A
#
# COMPACT_ATOMS: atom_id res chain seq x y z
N MET A 1 27.46 22.24 8.10
CA MET A 1 27.37 20.82 7.68
C MET A 1 26.06 20.28 8.23
N ALA A 2 25.08 20.03 7.37
CA ALA A 2 23.80 19.45 7.79
C ALA A 2 24.04 18.00 8.21
N ALA A 3 23.52 17.61 9.38
CA ALA A 3 23.55 16.22 9.83
C ALA A 3 22.90 15.32 8.76
N PRO A 4 23.40 14.09 8.53
CA PRO A 4 22.67 13.14 7.69
C PRO A 4 21.27 12.94 8.28
N PRO A 5 20.21 12.90 7.48
CA PRO A 5 18.88 12.63 8.00
C PRO A 5 18.94 11.29 8.74
N ARG A 6 18.70 11.32 10.06
CA ARG A 6 18.43 10.11 10.84
C ARG A 6 17.33 9.37 10.08
N ALA A 7 17.47 8.05 9.92
CA ALA A 7 16.39 7.19 9.44
C ALA A 7 15.17 7.43 10.33
N ARG A 8 14.31 8.37 9.93
CA ARG A 8 13.10 8.75 10.64
C ARG A 8 12.07 7.71 10.25
N ASP A 9 11.29 7.26 11.23
CA ASP A 9 10.09 6.50 10.91
C ASP A 9 9.23 7.35 9.96
N PRO A 10 8.86 6.82 8.79
CA PRO A 10 8.13 7.59 7.78
C PRO A 10 6.85 8.11 8.42
N GLN A 11 6.52 9.38 8.20
CA GLN A 11 5.26 9.99 8.64
C GLN A 11 4.19 9.89 7.55
N SER A 12 4.61 9.72 6.30
CA SER A 12 3.73 9.49 5.15
C SER A 12 4.18 8.28 4.34
N VAL A 13 3.24 7.36 4.07
CA VAL A 13 3.47 6.10 3.36
C VAL A 13 2.50 5.98 2.18
N LEU A 14 3.03 5.72 1.00
CA LEU A 14 2.26 5.48 -0.21
C LEU A 14 2.37 4.03 -0.65
N PHE A 15 1.25 3.30 -0.69
CA PHE A 15 1.19 1.97 -1.28
C PHE A 15 0.88 2.04 -2.77
N ALA A 16 1.79 1.57 -3.60
CA ALA A 16 1.66 1.58 -5.04
C ALA A 16 1.48 0.17 -5.61
N CYS A 17 0.51 -0.01 -6.50
CA CYS A 17 0.43 -1.21 -7.33
C CYS A 17 0.07 -0.87 -8.78
N ALA A 18 -0.24 -1.88 -9.61
CA ALA A 18 -0.54 -1.63 -11.02
C ALA A 18 -1.85 -0.85 -11.20
N MET A 19 -2.95 -1.32 -10.60
CA MET A 19 -4.30 -0.79 -10.89
C MET A 19 -4.98 -0.07 -9.73
N ASN A 20 -4.35 -0.05 -8.55
CA ASN A 20 -4.97 0.41 -7.30
C ASN A 20 -6.27 -0.33 -6.91
N SER A 21 -6.46 -1.56 -7.40
CA SER A 21 -7.71 -2.31 -7.28
C SER A 21 -7.82 -3.26 -6.08
N VAL A 22 -6.69 -3.85 -5.66
CA VAL A 22 -6.68 -4.97 -4.69
C VAL A 22 -5.62 -4.77 -3.62
N ARG A 23 -4.35 -4.97 -4.01
CA ARG A 23 -3.23 -5.09 -3.06
C ARG A 23 -2.95 -3.79 -2.32
N SER A 24 -2.94 -2.67 -3.04
CA SER A 24 -2.63 -1.37 -2.46
C SER A 24 -3.76 -0.81 -1.57
N PRO A 25 -5.07 -0.89 -1.92
CA PRO A 25 -6.11 -0.48 -0.98
C PRO A 25 -6.20 -1.38 0.25
N MET A 26 -5.97 -2.68 0.11
CA MET A 26 -5.84 -3.58 1.27
C MET A 26 -4.70 -3.12 2.18
N ALA A 27 -3.50 -2.91 1.62
CA ALA A 27 -2.33 -2.51 2.39
C ALA A 27 -2.51 -1.16 3.09
N GLU A 28 -3.13 -0.18 2.42
CA GLU A 28 -3.49 1.12 2.99
C GLU A 28 -4.38 0.95 4.22
N SER A 29 -5.50 0.25 4.06
CA SER A 29 -6.48 0.07 5.14
C SER A 29 -5.88 -0.72 6.32
N LEU A 30 -5.10 -1.77 6.04
CA LEU A 30 -4.39 -2.55 7.07
C LEU A 30 -3.44 -1.67 7.89
N LEU A 31 -2.63 -0.85 7.22
CA LEU A 31 -1.66 0.01 7.89
C LEU A 31 -2.36 1.14 8.66
N GLN A 32 -3.37 1.76 8.06
CA GLN A 32 -4.17 2.81 8.69
C GLN A 32 -4.89 2.30 9.95
N HIS A 33 -5.39 1.06 9.92
CA HIS A 33 -6.02 0.45 11.09
C HIS A 33 -5.01 0.12 12.20
N MET A 34 -3.78 -0.27 11.83
CA MET A 34 -2.72 -0.55 12.80
C MET A 34 -2.11 0.71 13.42
N PHE A 35 -2.02 1.80 12.67
CA PHE A 35 -1.44 3.07 13.10
C PHE A 35 -2.39 4.24 12.80
N PRO A 36 -3.54 4.31 13.49
CA PRO A 36 -4.56 5.33 13.21
C PRO A 36 -4.14 6.74 13.60
N GLN A 37 -3.08 6.90 14.40
CA GLN A 37 -2.55 8.20 14.79
C GLN A 37 -1.07 8.31 14.40
N GLY A 38 -0.74 9.37 13.67
CA GLY A 38 0.65 9.75 13.34
C GLY A 38 1.19 9.25 12.00
N LEU A 39 0.42 8.47 11.22
CA LEU A 39 0.86 8.02 9.90
C LEU A 39 -0.15 8.40 8.81
N TYR A 40 0.30 9.16 7.83
CA TYR A 40 -0.46 9.49 6.64
C TYR A 40 -0.31 8.37 5.61
N VAL A 41 -1.34 7.56 5.43
CA VAL A 41 -1.30 6.41 4.50
C VAL A 41 -2.20 6.68 3.32
N ARG A 42 -1.67 6.50 2.12
CA ARG A 42 -2.41 6.56 0.86
C ARG A 42 -2.01 5.42 -0.05
N SER A 43 -2.77 5.24 -1.11
CA SER A 43 -2.49 4.28 -2.16
C SER A 43 -2.72 4.86 -3.55
N ALA A 44 -1.91 4.39 -4.50
CA ALA A 44 -1.96 4.79 -5.90
C ALA A 44 -1.72 3.61 -6.84
N GLY A 45 -2.09 3.80 -8.10
CA GLY A 45 -1.89 2.86 -9.20
C GLY A 45 -1.03 3.47 -10.31
N THR A 46 -0.29 2.65 -11.05
CA THR A 46 0.26 3.09 -12.35
C THR A 46 -0.85 3.36 -13.36
N ARG A 47 -1.97 2.63 -13.24
CA ARG A 47 -3.17 2.79 -14.04
C ARG A 47 -4.38 2.80 -13.12
N LYS A 48 -5.47 3.37 -13.62
CA LYS A 48 -6.75 3.35 -12.93
C LYS A 48 -7.44 2.03 -13.21
N GLY A 49 -7.69 1.24 -12.17
CA GLY A 49 -8.55 0.08 -12.22
C GLY A 49 -9.84 0.29 -11.45
N ASP A 50 -10.57 -0.79 -11.24
CA ASP A 50 -11.78 -0.83 -10.42
C ASP A 50 -11.52 -1.59 -9.13
N LEU A 51 -12.16 -1.18 -8.04
CA LEU A 51 -12.05 -1.85 -6.75
C LEU A 51 -12.64 -3.26 -6.86
N ASP A 52 -11.87 -4.28 -6.48
CA ASP A 52 -12.34 -5.65 -6.59
C ASP A 52 -13.26 -6.03 -5.41
N PRO A 53 -14.47 -6.57 -5.67
CA PRO A 53 -15.42 -6.93 -4.61
C PRO A 53 -14.93 -8.09 -3.71
N PHE A 54 -14.04 -8.96 -4.19
CA PHE A 54 -13.37 -9.95 -3.34
C PHE A 54 -12.43 -9.29 -2.35
N ALA A 55 -11.77 -8.20 -2.75
CA ALA A 55 -10.94 -7.43 -1.84
C ALA A 55 -11.77 -6.81 -0.72
N VAL A 56 -12.92 -6.21 -1.07
CA VAL A 56 -13.89 -5.68 -0.09
C VAL A 56 -14.36 -6.80 0.85
N SER A 57 -14.68 -7.98 0.30
CA SER A 57 -15.16 -9.12 1.09
C SER A 57 -14.13 -9.60 2.11
N VAL A 58 -12.87 -9.76 1.70
CA VAL A 58 -11.79 -10.21 2.60
C VAL A 58 -11.46 -9.17 3.66
N MET A 59 -11.47 -7.88 3.30
CA MET A 59 -11.24 -6.82 4.28
C MET A 59 -12.39 -6.72 5.29
N ALA A 60 -13.64 -6.93 4.84
CA ALA A 60 -14.80 -6.96 5.72
C ALA A 60 -14.72 -8.10 6.76
N GLU A 61 -14.09 -9.24 6.43
CA GLU A 61 -13.81 -10.32 7.41
C GLU A 61 -12.88 -9.87 8.54
N LEU A 62 -11.98 -8.91 8.26
CA LEU A 62 -11.10 -8.28 9.25
C LEU A 62 -11.76 -7.08 9.95
N GLY A 63 -13.03 -6.80 9.67
CA GLY A 63 -13.75 -5.64 10.20
C GLY A 63 -13.34 -4.31 9.55
N GLN A 64 -12.71 -4.35 8.37
CA GLN A 64 -12.26 -3.16 7.63
C GLN A 64 -13.09 -3.00 6.36
N ASP A 65 -13.72 -1.83 6.20
CA ASP A 65 -14.49 -1.53 5.00
C ASP A 65 -13.68 -0.67 4.04
N ILE A 66 -13.33 -1.24 2.88
CA ILE A 66 -12.65 -0.53 1.79
C ILE A 66 -13.61 -0.22 0.63
N SER A 67 -14.92 -0.44 0.78
CA SER A 67 -15.90 -0.21 -0.30
C SER A 67 -15.99 1.24 -0.77
N ALA A 68 -15.64 2.19 0.10
CA ALA A 68 -15.56 3.61 -0.23
C ALA A 68 -14.24 4.00 -0.95
N HIS A 69 -13.28 3.08 -1.04
CA HIS A 69 -12.00 3.33 -1.69
C HIS A 69 -12.21 3.63 -3.17
N ARG A 70 -11.59 4.71 -3.64
CA ARG A 70 -11.60 5.08 -5.06
C ARG A 70 -10.22 4.86 -5.65
N PRO A 71 -10.07 3.92 -6.59
CA PRO A 71 -8.82 3.73 -7.31
C PRO A 71 -8.38 5.02 -7.99
N GLN A 72 -7.13 5.42 -7.76
CA GLN A 72 -6.53 6.62 -8.31
C GLN A 72 -5.11 6.33 -8.83
N THR A 73 -4.68 7.08 -9.83
CA THR A 73 -3.32 6.96 -10.37
C THR A 73 -2.30 7.80 -9.60
N PHE A 74 -1.02 7.54 -9.81
CA PHE A 74 0.05 8.41 -9.31
C PHE A 74 -0.10 9.86 -9.78
N GLU A 75 -0.52 10.08 -11.02
CA GLU A 75 -0.72 11.41 -11.61
C GLU A 75 -1.92 12.12 -10.97
N GLU A 76 -3.04 11.42 -10.77
CA GLU A 76 -4.21 11.98 -10.06
C GLU A 76 -3.84 12.37 -8.62
N LEU A 77 -3.08 11.51 -7.93
CA LEU A 77 -2.64 11.79 -6.56
C LEU A 77 -1.65 12.96 -6.50
N GLU A 78 -0.72 13.05 -7.47
CA GLU A 78 0.22 14.17 -7.60
C GLU A 78 -0.52 15.50 -7.81
N ASP A 79 -1.53 15.52 -8.67
CA ASP A 79 -2.33 16.71 -8.95
C ASP A 79 -3.18 17.16 -7.74
N TRP A 80 -3.74 16.19 -7.00
CA TRP A 80 -4.66 16.47 -5.90
C TRP A 80 -3.96 16.88 -4.59
N GLU A 81 -2.93 16.13 -4.19
CA GLU A 81 -2.29 16.31 -2.87
C GLU A 81 -0.77 16.52 -2.98
N GLY A 82 -0.19 16.22 -4.13
CA GLY A 82 1.26 16.13 -4.30
C GLY A 82 1.81 14.80 -3.77
N LEU A 83 2.95 14.37 -4.31
CA LEU A 83 3.63 13.14 -3.91
C LEU A 83 4.64 13.38 -2.77
N ASN A 84 4.22 14.03 -1.70
CA ASN A 84 5.06 14.32 -0.52
C ASN A 84 5.08 13.15 0.48
N PHE A 85 5.44 11.97 0.00
CA PHE A 85 5.55 10.76 0.80
C PHE A 85 6.99 10.49 1.25
N ASP A 86 7.20 10.15 2.52
CA ASP A 86 8.52 9.74 3.00
C ASP A 86 8.89 8.35 2.48
N LEU A 87 7.91 7.45 2.36
CA LEU A 87 8.11 6.06 1.93
C LEU A 87 7.06 5.62 0.90
N ILE A 88 7.52 5.09 -0.23
CA ILE A 88 6.68 4.50 -1.27
C ILE A 88 6.91 2.99 -1.28
N ILE A 89 5.87 2.21 -0.96
CA ILE A 89 5.90 0.75 -0.94
C ILE A 89 5.25 0.22 -2.21
N THR A 90 6.03 -0.42 -3.07
CA THR A 90 5.57 -0.90 -4.38
C THR A 90 5.28 -2.40 -4.33
N LEU A 91 4.07 -2.77 -4.74
CA LEU A 91 3.55 -4.15 -4.65
C LEU A 91 3.67 -4.92 -5.98
N SER A 92 3.99 -4.22 -7.06
CA SER A 92 4.18 -4.76 -8.41
C SER A 92 5.43 -4.17 -9.07
N PRO A 93 6.06 -4.92 -10.01
CA PRO A 93 7.23 -4.41 -10.73
C PRO A 93 6.92 -3.16 -11.56
N GLU A 94 5.73 -3.09 -12.17
CA GLU A 94 5.31 -1.91 -12.93
C GLU A 94 5.22 -0.66 -12.03
N ALA A 95 4.63 -0.80 -10.84
CA ALA A 95 4.60 0.28 -9.86
C ALA A 95 5.97 0.65 -9.32
N HIS A 96 6.86 -0.33 -9.18
CA HIS A 96 8.24 -0.09 -8.74
C HIS A 96 9.02 0.76 -9.73
N HIS A 97 8.94 0.44 -11.03
CA HIS A 97 9.56 1.26 -12.07
C HIS A 97 9.03 2.70 -12.03
N ARG A 98 7.71 2.88 -11.94
CA ARG A 98 7.11 4.21 -11.88
C ARG A 98 7.54 5.00 -10.64
N ALA A 99 7.55 4.35 -9.47
CA ALA A 99 8.00 4.98 -8.22
C ALA A 99 9.47 5.42 -8.29
N LEU A 100 10.36 4.60 -8.88
CA LEU A 100 11.76 4.96 -9.07
C LEU A 100 11.91 6.19 -9.97
N GLU A 101 11.09 6.34 -11.01
CA GLU A 101 11.11 7.56 -11.82
C GLU A 101 10.71 8.80 -11.03
N LEU A 102 9.70 8.67 -10.15
CA LEU A 102 9.23 9.75 -9.29
C LEU A 102 10.28 10.15 -8.23
N THR A 103 11.09 9.21 -7.74
CA THR A 103 12.19 9.54 -6.81
C THR A 103 13.33 10.35 -7.42
N ARG A 104 13.33 10.57 -8.75
CA ARG A 104 14.29 11.49 -9.38
C ARG A 104 13.98 12.95 -9.05
N THR A 105 12.72 13.25 -8.74
CA THR A 105 12.24 14.59 -8.39
C THR A 105 11.82 14.69 -6.93
N LEU A 106 11.45 13.57 -6.30
CA LEU A 106 10.98 13.49 -4.92
C LEU A 106 12.01 12.82 -4.01
N ALA A 107 12.25 13.40 -2.84
CA ALA A 107 13.09 12.79 -1.81
C ALA A 107 12.27 11.78 -0.98
N ALA A 108 11.90 10.67 -1.61
CA ALA A 108 11.16 9.57 -0.99
C ALA A 108 11.98 8.26 -1.04
N ASP A 109 11.89 7.45 0.01
CA ASP A 109 12.42 6.08 0.00
C ASP A 109 11.47 5.15 -0.77
N VAL A 110 11.99 4.18 -1.51
CA VAL A 110 11.17 3.18 -2.24
C VAL A 110 11.49 1.78 -1.74
N GLU A 111 10.45 1.07 -1.31
CA GLU A 111 10.54 -0.33 -0.93
C GLU A 111 9.76 -1.23 -1.87
N TYR A 112 10.43 -2.22 -2.45
CA TYR A 112 9.77 -3.20 -3.30
C TYR A 112 9.30 -4.41 -2.50
N TRP A 113 7.99 -4.57 -2.42
CA TRP A 113 7.32 -5.67 -1.74
C TRP A 113 6.64 -6.55 -2.78
N PRO A 114 7.35 -7.52 -3.39
CA PRO A 114 6.76 -8.41 -4.38
C PRO A 114 5.58 -9.14 -3.75
N THR A 115 4.39 -8.91 -4.31
CA THR A 115 3.12 -9.46 -3.82
C THR A 115 2.39 -10.08 -5.01
N GLN A 116 2.03 -11.35 -4.87
CA GLN A 116 1.31 -12.08 -5.91
C GLN A 116 -0.02 -11.39 -6.23
N ASP A 117 -0.38 -11.37 -7.50
CA ASP A 117 -1.66 -10.82 -7.91
C ASP A 117 -2.75 -11.89 -7.76
N PRO A 118 -3.74 -11.70 -6.87
CA PRO A 118 -4.78 -12.71 -6.65
C PRO A 118 -5.80 -12.76 -7.79
N THR A 119 -5.85 -11.74 -8.67
CA THR A 119 -6.80 -11.70 -9.79
C THR A 119 -6.43 -12.71 -10.88
N THR A 120 -5.16 -13.12 -10.95
CA THR A 120 -4.69 -14.16 -11.89
C THR A 120 -5.05 -15.57 -11.43
N ILE A 121 -5.59 -15.76 -10.23
CA ILE A 121 -5.98 -17.07 -9.72
C ILE A 121 -7.33 -17.46 -10.32
N GLU A 122 -7.30 -18.52 -11.13
CA GLU A 122 -8.49 -19.14 -11.70
C GLU A 122 -9.00 -20.27 -10.79
N GLY A 123 -10.33 -20.44 -10.74
CA GLY A 123 -10.95 -21.46 -9.90
C GLY A 123 -12.31 -21.04 -9.35
N SER A 124 -12.78 -21.81 -8.37
CA SER A 124 -14.02 -21.53 -7.66
C SER A 124 -13.93 -20.22 -6.87
N ARG A 125 -15.09 -19.67 -6.49
CA ARG A 125 -15.17 -18.46 -5.65
C ARG A 125 -14.35 -18.60 -4.36
N ASP A 126 -14.38 -19.78 -3.76
CA ASP A 126 -13.66 -20.08 -2.51
C ASP A 126 -12.15 -20.10 -2.71
N GLN A 127 -11.67 -20.70 -3.81
CA GLN A 127 -10.25 -20.69 -4.17
C GLN A 127 -9.73 -19.27 -4.43
N LYS A 128 -10.53 -18.44 -5.13
CA LYS A 128 -10.20 -17.02 -5.32
C LYS A 128 -10.09 -16.33 -3.97
N LEU A 129 -11.14 -16.39 -3.14
CA LEU A 129 -11.15 -15.77 -1.81
C LEU A 129 -9.96 -16.23 -0.95
N ALA A 130 -9.60 -17.51 -0.99
CA ALA A 130 -8.42 -18.03 -0.31
C ALA A 130 -7.14 -17.30 -0.75
N ALA A 131 -6.93 -17.10 -2.06
CA ALA A 131 -5.78 -16.34 -2.57
C ALA A 131 -5.80 -14.86 -2.13
N TYR A 132 -6.97 -14.22 -2.10
CA TYR A 132 -7.10 -12.85 -1.57
C TYR A 132 -6.74 -12.78 -0.08
N ARG A 133 -7.18 -13.77 0.72
CA ARG A 133 -6.82 -13.89 2.14
C ARG A 133 -5.31 -14.08 2.32
N GLU A 134 -4.69 -14.97 1.54
CA GLU A 134 -3.23 -15.18 1.59
C GLU A 134 -2.45 -13.90 1.27
N VAL A 135 -2.90 -13.13 0.28
CA VAL A 135 -2.29 -11.82 -0.06
C VAL A 135 -2.47 -10.84 1.09
N CYS A 136 -3.66 -10.77 1.68
CA CYS A 136 -3.95 -9.91 2.83
C CYS A 136 -3.06 -10.25 4.04
N ASP A 137 -2.95 -11.54 4.38
CA ASP A 137 -2.10 -12.02 5.48
C ASP A 137 -0.62 -11.73 5.22
N GLN A 138 -0.15 -11.91 3.98
CA GLN A 138 1.22 -11.55 3.60
C GLN A 138 1.49 -10.06 3.77
N LEU A 139 0.56 -9.20 3.32
CA LEU A 139 0.66 -7.74 3.49
C LEU A 139 0.69 -7.38 4.97
N LEU A 140 -0.23 -7.94 5.77
CA LEU A 140 -0.30 -7.71 7.21
C LEU A 140 1.01 -8.11 7.90
N MET A 141 1.58 -9.27 7.57
CA MET A 141 2.87 -9.71 8.13
C MET A 141 4.02 -8.78 7.76
N ARG A 142 4.08 -8.29 6.51
CA ARG A 142 5.13 -7.36 6.08
C ARG A 142 4.97 -6.00 6.73
N ILE A 143 3.76 -5.46 6.79
CA ILE A 143 3.43 -4.23 7.51
C ILE A 143 3.85 -4.35 8.96
N ARG A 144 3.44 -5.42 9.66
CA ARG A 144 3.88 -5.69 11.03
C ARG A 144 5.40 -5.73 11.13
N ARG A 145 6.10 -6.48 10.30
CA ARG A 145 7.56 -6.57 10.39
C ARG A 145 8.25 -5.21 10.18
N ARG A 146 7.74 -4.40 9.26
CA ARG A 146 8.34 -3.11 8.90
C ARG A 146 8.06 -2.01 9.93
N PHE A 147 6.84 -1.97 10.45
CA PHE A 147 6.35 -0.91 11.31
C PHE A 147 6.28 -1.30 12.81
N ALA A 148 6.47 -2.58 13.17
CA ALA A 148 6.50 -3.02 14.58
C ALA A 148 7.63 -2.37 15.40
N LYS A 149 8.73 -1.92 14.76
CA LYS A 149 9.78 -1.16 15.46
C LYS A 149 9.35 0.28 15.81
N ALA A 150 8.50 0.90 14.99
CA ALA A 150 8.03 2.27 15.21
C ALA A 150 7.11 2.37 16.44
N GLY A 151 6.35 1.30 16.74
CA GLY A 151 5.47 1.24 17.92
C GLY A 151 6.19 1.02 19.26
N ALA A 152 7.44 0.57 19.26
CA ALA A 152 8.18 0.23 20.49
C ALA A 152 8.97 1.40 21.09
N ALA A 153 9.07 2.54 20.41
CA ALA A 153 9.86 3.70 20.84
C ALA A 153 9.04 4.82 21.52
N SER A 154 7.75 4.59 21.77
CA SER A 154 6.87 5.52 22.48
C SER A 154 6.38 4.90 23.80
N GLY A 155 7.28 4.80 24.78
CA GLY A 155 7.00 4.29 26.13
C GLY A 155 8.06 4.74 27.11
#